data_AF-A0A1I1L9L3-F1
#
_entry.id   AF-A0A1I1L9L3-F1
#
_cell.length_a   1.000
_cell.length_b   1.000
_cell.length_c   1.000
_cell.angle_alpha   90.00
_cell.angle_beta   90.00
_cell.angle_gamma   90.00
#
_symmetry.space_group_name_H-M   'P 1'
#
loop_
_entity.id
_entity.type
_entity.pdbx_description
1 polymer ?
#
loop_
_entity_poly.entity_id
_entity_poly.type
_entity_poly.pdbx_seq_one_letter_code
_entity_poly.pdbx_strand_id
1 'polypeptide(L)'
;MAYSDFTLSDLEEKFSITNERKELYFPVTPIKPTQWLQKELTDSKEMPIKSEKARSEWIVVPILKELRNLNNKFFTIYSGDNLIGDKEKGLQGECDFILSKDTKSYDISVPIFHVVEAKRNDLEEGVRQCSAQLVGAKKYNDKKGIRLNKLFGCTTTGDVWQFIEFTDNKLYIDNNKYYLSEIDSLLLSMYHRLLQKFPLLNAKAATHTSRGFFVVYFLIYALPPLRNSYSLGTLFLRTTPTTKQIAIQTNATIKYCINT
;
A
#
# COMPACT_ATOMS: atom_id res chain seq x y z
N MET A 1 -4.64 -25.28 9.80
CA MET A 1 -3.76 -24.50 8.91
C MET A 1 -3.79 -23.06 9.37
N ALA A 2 -2.60 -22.49 9.56
CA ALA A 2 -2.35 -21.07 9.67
C ALA A 2 -1.78 -20.52 8.36
N TYR A 3 -1.63 -19.21 8.24
CA TYR A 3 -1.01 -18.59 7.06
C TYR A 3 0.38 -19.15 6.72
N SER A 4 1.17 -19.54 7.73
CA SER A 4 2.50 -20.14 7.56
C SER A 4 2.50 -21.52 6.89
N ASP A 5 1.36 -22.21 6.89
CA ASP A 5 1.27 -23.60 6.40
C ASP A 5 1.02 -23.67 4.88
N PHE A 6 0.77 -22.53 4.23
CA PHE A 6 0.46 -22.49 2.79
C PHE A 6 1.72 -22.45 1.94
N THR A 7 1.73 -23.25 0.88
CA THR A 7 2.61 -23.06 -0.28
C THR A 7 1.93 -22.20 -1.36
N LEU A 8 2.69 -21.73 -2.35
CA LEU A 8 2.08 -21.06 -3.51
C LEU A 8 1.20 -22.03 -4.34
N SER A 9 1.55 -23.33 -4.37
CA SER A 9 0.71 -24.37 -5.03
C SER A 9 -0.63 -24.52 -4.32
N ASP A 10 -0.63 -24.52 -2.97
CA ASP A 10 -1.87 -24.54 -2.20
C ASP A 10 -2.76 -23.34 -2.53
N LEU A 11 -2.17 -22.16 -2.75
CA LEU A 11 -2.93 -20.96 -3.10
C LEU A 11 -3.58 -21.08 -4.48
N GLU A 12 -2.86 -21.67 -5.43
CA GLU A 12 -3.37 -21.95 -6.77
C GLU A 12 -4.50 -22.99 -6.75
N GLU A 13 -4.27 -24.13 -6.09
CA GLU A 13 -5.22 -25.25 -6.05
C GLU A 13 -6.50 -24.90 -5.27
N LYS A 14 -6.38 -24.23 -4.12
CA LYS A 14 -7.52 -24.00 -3.19
C LYS A 14 -8.27 -22.71 -3.48
N PHE A 15 -7.63 -21.73 -4.11
CA PHE A 15 -8.19 -20.39 -4.31
C PHE A 15 -8.11 -19.89 -5.75
N SER A 16 -7.54 -20.66 -6.68
CA SER A 16 -7.32 -20.27 -8.08
C SER A 16 -6.48 -18.99 -8.19
N ILE A 17 -5.48 -18.87 -7.31
CA ILE A 17 -4.56 -17.74 -7.28
C ILE A 17 -3.22 -18.18 -7.83
N THR A 18 -2.89 -17.65 -9.01
CA THR A 18 -1.60 -17.91 -9.65
C THR A 18 -0.56 -16.92 -9.15
N ASN A 19 0.72 -17.24 -9.36
CA ASN A 19 1.82 -16.33 -9.05
C ASN A 19 2.76 -16.19 -10.25
N GLU A 20 3.37 -15.01 -10.37
CA GLU A 20 4.47 -14.79 -11.29
C GLU A 20 5.55 -13.89 -10.67
N ARG A 21 6.78 -14.06 -11.16
CA ARG A 21 7.88 -13.14 -10.87
C ARG A 21 7.88 -11.99 -11.87
N LYS A 22 7.87 -10.75 -11.39
CA LYS A 22 7.80 -9.56 -12.24
C LYS A 22 8.49 -8.39 -11.56
N GLU A 23 9.16 -7.54 -12.33
CA GLU A 23 9.63 -6.25 -11.81
C GLU A 23 8.46 -5.31 -11.53
N LEU A 24 8.38 -4.83 -10.29
CA LEU A 24 7.33 -3.90 -9.87
C LEU A 24 7.92 -2.48 -9.79
N TYR A 25 7.94 -1.79 -10.94
CA TYR A 25 8.53 -0.45 -11.08
C TYR A 25 7.63 0.67 -10.54
N PHE A 26 8.23 1.68 -9.89
CA PHE A 26 7.56 2.92 -9.44
C PHE A 26 8.35 4.17 -9.85
N PRO A 27 7.66 5.32 -10.04
CA PRO A 27 8.30 6.57 -10.43
C PRO A 27 9.31 7.09 -9.41
N VAL A 28 10.24 7.90 -9.91
CA VAL A 28 11.62 8.00 -9.42
C VAL A 28 11.87 9.15 -8.44
N THR A 29 10.86 9.63 -7.71
CA THR A 29 11.11 10.77 -6.80
C THR A 29 11.62 10.24 -5.46
N PRO A 30 12.92 10.38 -5.12
CA PRO A 30 13.44 9.78 -3.90
C PRO A 30 12.75 10.37 -2.67
N ILE A 31 12.41 9.50 -1.71
CA ILE A 31 11.88 9.92 -0.42
C ILE A 31 13.00 9.79 0.59
N LYS A 32 13.53 10.94 1.01
CA LYS A 32 14.56 10.95 2.05
C LYS A 32 13.91 10.64 3.41
N PRO A 33 14.53 9.80 4.25
CA PRO A 33 14.08 9.60 5.62
C PRO A 33 14.19 10.90 6.40
N THR A 34 13.25 11.14 7.30
CA THR A 34 13.36 12.23 8.27
C THR A 34 14.56 12.05 9.19
N GLN A 35 15.00 13.13 9.83
CA GLN A 35 16.07 13.07 10.83
C GLN A 35 15.73 12.11 11.98
N TRP A 36 14.44 11.99 12.32
CA TRP A 36 13.98 11.04 13.33
C TRP A 36 14.29 9.60 12.94
N LEU A 37 13.88 9.18 11.74
CA LEU A 37 14.14 7.81 11.28
C LEU A 37 15.65 7.55 11.13
N GLN A 38 16.41 8.51 10.61
CA GLN A 38 17.86 8.39 10.50
C GLN A 38 18.52 8.17 11.88
N LYS A 39 18.12 8.94 12.88
CA LYS A 39 18.61 8.80 14.25
C LYS A 39 18.23 7.45 14.83
N GLU A 40 16.96 7.07 14.76
CA GLU A 40 16.45 5.81 15.32
C GLU A 40 17.20 4.59 14.75
N LEU A 41 17.41 4.55 13.43
CA LEU A 41 18.14 3.47 12.78
C LEU A 41 19.65 3.51 13.07
N THR A 42 20.21 4.68 13.37
CA THR A 42 21.62 4.81 13.79
C THR A 42 21.80 4.25 15.19
N ASP A 43 20.99 4.72 16.14
CA ASP A 43 21.02 4.24 17.53
C ASP A 43 20.79 2.72 17.59
N SER A 44 19.85 2.20 16.78
CA SER A 44 19.54 0.77 16.72
C SER A 44 20.71 -0.09 16.28
N LYS A 45 21.60 0.43 15.41
CA LYS A 45 22.79 -0.29 14.92
C LYS A 45 23.87 -0.46 15.99
N GLU A 46 23.84 0.33 17.05
CA GLU A 46 24.78 0.21 18.17
C GLU A 46 24.47 -1.04 19.04
N MET A 47 23.28 -1.61 18.89
CA MET A 47 22.80 -2.75 19.65
C MET A 47 22.82 -4.06 18.84
N PRO A 48 23.03 -5.22 19.47
CA PRO A 48 22.95 -6.50 18.79
C PRO A 48 21.50 -6.88 18.47
N ILE A 49 21.12 -6.80 17.19
CA ILE A 49 19.78 -7.16 16.70
C ILE A 49 19.71 -8.65 16.36
N LYS A 50 19.43 -9.50 17.36
CA LYS A 50 19.48 -10.97 17.22
C LYS A 50 18.13 -11.68 17.13
N SER A 51 17.08 -11.10 17.72
CA SER A 51 15.75 -11.72 17.77
C SER A 51 14.83 -11.11 16.71
N GLU A 52 13.81 -11.88 16.32
CA GLU A 52 12.68 -11.37 15.52
C GLU A 52 12.11 -10.11 16.17
N LYS A 53 11.79 -10.17 17.46
CA LYS A 53 11.30 -9.01 18.23
C LYS A 53 12.20 -7.77 18.15
N ALA A 54 13.52 -7.92 18.24
CA ALA A 54 14.43 -6.78 18.13
C ALA A 54 14.40 -6.17 16.72
N ARG A 55 14.31 -6.99 15.67
CA ARG A 55 14.16 -6.51 14.28
C ARG A 55 12.82 -5.80 14.08
N SER A 56 11.73 -6.39 14.60
CA SER A 56 10.40 -5.79 14.61
C SER A 56 10.44 -4.38 15.21
N GLU A 57 10.94 -4.26 16.44
CA GLU A 57 10.87 -3.05 17.24
C GLU A 57 11.85 -1.97 16.78
N TRP A 58 13.06 -2.34 16.36
CA TRP A 58 14.15 -1.38 16.12
C TRP A 58 14.40 -1.08 14.65
N ILE A 59 13.84 -1.87 13.72
CA ILE A 59 13.98 -1.63 12.28
C ILE A 59 12.61 -1.46 11.62
N VAL A 60 11.76 -2.48 11.70
CA VAL A 60 10.51 -2.53 10.92
C VAL A 60 9.53 -1.46 11.41
N VAL A 61 9.21 -1.41 12.70
CA VAL A 61 8.26 -0.46 13.27
C VAL A 61 8.68 1.00 13.03
N PRO A 62 9.94 1.41 13.21
CA PRO A 62 10.39 2.76 12.85
C PRO A 62 10.09 3.15 11.40
N ILE A 63 10.38 2.26 10.44
CA ILE A 63 10.10 2.48 9.02
C ILE A 63 8.60 2.59 8.77
N LEU A 64 7.79 1.72 9.38
CA LEU A 64 6.33 1.76 9.25
C LEU A 64 5.73 3.06 9.83
N LYS A 65 6.25 3.54 10.96
CA LYS A 65 5.84 4.82 11.57
C LYS A 65 6.20 6.01 10.70
N GLU A 66 7.39 6.00 10.10
CA GLU A 66 7.80 7.01 9.12
C GLU A 66 6.80 7.05 7.95
N LEU A 67 6.53 5.90 7.34
CA LEU A 67 5.58 5.79 6.22
C LEU A 67 4.18 6.26 6.61
N ARG A 68 3.74 5.95 7.83
CA ARG A 68 2.45 6.42 8.35
C ARG A 68 2.40 7.94 8.43
N ASN A 69 3.47 8.58 8.90
CA ASN A 69 3.57 10.03 8.98
C ASN A 69 3.61 10.67 7.59
N LEU A 70 4.42 10.13 6.67
CA LEU A 70 4.50 10.60 5.27
C LEU A 70 3.17 10.46 4.52
N ASN A 71 2.32 9.51 4.92
CA ASN A 71 0.98 9.29 4.36
C ASN A 71 -0.13 10.00 5.15
N ASN A 72 0.16 11.10 5.85
CA ASN A 72 -0.84 11.86 6.61
C ASN A 72 -1.69 10.99 7.57
N LYS A 73 -1.08 9.96 8.16
CA LYS A 73 -1.74 9.00 9.05
C LYS A 73 -2.91 8.24 8.39
N PHE A 74 -2.82 7.97 7.08
CA PHE A 74 -3.85 7.26 6.30
C PHE A 74 -4.15 5.83 6.77
N PHE A 75 -3.19 5.18 7.44
CA PHE A 75 -3.32 3.80 7.90
C PHE A 75 -2.96 3.66 9.38
N THR A 76 -3.46 2.61 10.00
CA THR A 76 -3.10 2.11 11.32
C THR A 76 -2.21 0.88 11.16
N ILE A 77 -1.22 0.74 12.04
CA ILE A 77 -0.31 -0.41 12.10
C ILE A 77 -0.85 -1.33 13.20
N TYR A 78 -1.23 -2.54 12.84
CA TYR A 78 -1.55 -3.63 13.75
C TYR A 78 -0.35 -4.57 13.78
N SER A 79 0.07 -5.01 14.98
CA SER A 79 1.31 -5.75 15.17
C SER A 79 1.06 -6.97 16.02
N GLY A 80 1.28 -8.16 15.45
CA GLY A 80 0.93 -9.42 16.11
C GLY A 80 -0.58 -9.65 16.26
N ASP A 81 -1.41 -8.94 15.49
CA ASP A 81 -2.86 -9.14 15.48
C ASP A 81 -3.25 -10.35 14.63
N ASN A 82 -4.30 -11.06 15.04
CA ASN A 82 -4.87 -12.15 14.27
C ASN A 82 -5.79 -11.62 13.16
N LEU A 83 -5.54 -12.01 11.92
CA LEU A 83 -6.46 -11.80 10.81
C LEU A 83 -7.21 -13.10 10.50
N ILE A 84 -8.54 -13.02 10.41
CA ILE A 84 -9.39 -14.17 10.04
C ILE A 84 -10.02 -13.88 8.67
N GLY A 85 -9.32 -14.26 7.60
CA GLY A 85 -9.83 -14.13 6.24
C GLY A 85 -10.91 -15.15 5.91
N ASP A 86 -10.60 -16.44 6.08
CA ASP A 86 -11.50 -17.58 5.84
C ASP A 86 -11.09 -18.78 6.70
N LYS A 87 -11.72 -18.89 7.88
CA LYS A 87 -11.40 -19.90 8.88
C LYS A 87 -11.56 -21.32 8.37
N GLU A 88 -12.60 -21.58 7.57
CA GLU A 88 -12.91 -22.91 7.04
C GLU A 88 -11.85 -23.36 6.03
N LYS A 89 -11.28 -22.42 5.28
CA LYS A 89 -10.19 -22.69 4.33
C LYS A 89 -8.79 -22.51 4.93
N GLY A 90 -8.68 -22.26 6.23
CA GLY A 90 -7.41 -22.09 6.93
C GLY A 90 -6.72 -20.74 6.75
N LEU A 91 -7.35 -19.76 6.09
CA LEU A 91 -6.84 -18.39 5.97
C LEU A 91 -7.07 -17.61 7.27
N GLN A 92 -6.34 -18.00 8.32
CA GLN A 92 -6.36 -17.36 9.63
C GLN A 92 -4.98 -17.42 10.29
N GLY A 93 -4.70 -16.47 11.18
CA GLY A 93 -3.54 -16.53 12.05
C GLY A 93 -2.95 -15.15 12.35
N GLU A 94 -1.90 -15.17 13.15
CA GLU A 94 -1.16 -13.97 13.55
C GLU A 94 -0.43 -13.39 12.33
N CYS A 95 -0.48 -12.07 12.20
CA CYS A 95 0.28 -11.33 11.20
C CYS A 95 1.31 -10.45 11.92
N ASP A 96 2.57 -10.48 11.47
CA ASP A 96 3.63 -9.66 12.07
C ASP A 96 3.23 -8.18 12.01
N PHE A 97 2.85 -7.69 10.82
CA PHE A 97 2.23 -6.38 10.66
C PHE A 97 1.12 -6.35 9.60
N ILE A 98 0.03 -5.68 9.95
CA ILE A 98 -1.06 -5.33 9.03
C ILE A 98 -1.15 -3.81 8.97
N LEU A 99 -0.97 -3.24 7.79
CA LEU A 99 -1.31 -1.84 7.53
C LEU A 99 -2.74 -1.81 7.01
N SER A 100 -3.61 -1.23 7.82
CA SER A 100 -5.04 -1.19 7.57
C SER A 100 -5.49 0.27 7.51
N LYS A 101 -6.45 0.60 6.65
CA LYS A 101 -6.93 1.99 6.53
C LYS A 101 -7.35 2.55 7.90
N ASP A 102 -6.89 3.73 8.27
CA ASP A 102 -7.31 4.34 9.53
C ASP A 102 -8.77 4.80 9.42
N THR A 103 -9.67 4.07 10.09
CA THR A 103 -11.09 4.41 10.24
C THR A 103 -11.45 4.82 11.67
N LYS A 104 -10.45 5.11 12.51
CA LYS A 104 -10.61 5.35 13.97
C LYS A 104 -11.28 4.20 14.72
N SER A 105 -11.24 2.99 14.15
CA SER A 105 -11.72 1.77 14.77
C SER A 105 -10.61 1.15 15.63
N TYR A 106 -11.01 0.52 16.74
CA TYR A 106 -10.11 -0.36 17.50
C TYR A 106 -9.82 -1.63 16.70
N ASP A 107 -10.85 -2.21 16.07
CA ASP A 107 -10.72 -3.41 15.24
C ASP A 107 -10.05 -3.10 13.90
N ILE A 108 -9.35 -4.10 13.36
CA ILE A 108 -8.84 -4.11 11.98
C ILE A 108 -9.97 -3.72 11.03
N SER A 109 -9.80 -2.63 10.29
CA SER A 109 -10.83 -2.06 9.43
C SER A 109 -10.76 -2.65 8.01
N VAL A 110 -9.78 -2.22 7.23
CA VAL A 110 -9.54 -2.54 5.82
C VAL A 110 -8.04 -2.79 5.62
N PRO A 111 -7.55 -4.03 5.81
CA PRO A 111 -6.17 -4.39 5.50
C PRO A 111 -5.84 -4.05 4.04
N ILE A 112 -4.79 -3.27 3.84
CA ILE A 112 -4.33 -2.83 2.50
C ILE A 112 -2.91 -3.28 2.21
N PHE A 113 -2.10 -3.49 3.26
CA PHE A 113 -0.71 -3.91 3.14
C PHE A 113 -0.35 -4.90 4.25
N HIS A 114 0.43 -5.93 3.95
CA HIS A 114 0.99 -6.87 4.93
C HIS A 114 2.51 -6.83 4.95
N VAL A 115 3.12 -6.87 6.13
CA VAL A 115 4.57 -7.09 6.26
C VAL A 115 4.78 -8.36 7.07
N VAL A 116 5.56 -9.28 6.51
CA VAL A 116 5.93 -10.55 7.14
C VAL A 116 7.42 -10.54 7.41
N GLU A 117 7.81 -10.90 8.63
CA GLU A 117 9.20 -11.12 8.97
C GLU A 117 9.63 -12.52 8.55
N ALA A 118 10.65 -12.57 7.70
CA ALA A 118 11.28 -13.80 7.28
C ALA A 118 11.98 -14.46 8.48
N LYS A 119 11.38 -15.55 8.95
CA LYS A 119 11.98 -16.41 9.96
C LYS A 119 13.24 -17.04 9.39
N ARG A 120 14.28 -17.16 10.22
CA ARG A 120 15.58 -17.75 9.83
C ARG A 120 16.21 -17.13 8.58
N ASN A 121 15.84 -15.88 8.25
CA ASN A 121 16.25 -15.15 7.05
C ASN A 121 15.81 -15.80 5.72
N ASP A 122 14.77 -16.63 5.75
CA ASP A 122 14.18 -17.24 4.56
C ASP A 122 13.08 -16.33 3.98
N LEU A 123 13.48 -15.51 3.00
CA LEU A 123 12.54 -14.65 2.28
C LEU A 123 11.52 -15.46 1.46
N GLU A 124 11.86 -16.67 1.01
CA GLU A 124 10.96 -17.48 0.20
C GLU A 124 9.81 -18.03 1.06
N GLU A 125 10.12 -18.55 2.25
CA GLU A 125 9.13 -18.94 3.24
C GLU A 125 8.20 -17.75 3.58
N GLY A 126 8.79 -16.60 3.86
CA GLY A 126 8.01 -15.40 4.16
C GLY A 126 7.17 -14.92 2.98
N VAL A 127 7.62 -15.06 1.71
CA VAL A 127 6.81 -14.77 0.52
C VAL A 127 5.57 -15.66 0.44
N ARG A 128 5.69 -16.94 0.76
CA ARG A 128 4.54 -17.87 0.79
C ARG A 128 3.52 -17.45 1.85
N GLN A 129 3.99 -17.17 3.06
CA GLN A 129 3.15 -16.70 4.16
C GLN A 129 2.50 -15.35 3.85
N CYS A 130 3.27 -14.38 3.35
CA CYS A 130 2.77 -13.06 2.97
C CYS A 130 1.70 -13.18 1.88
N SER A 131 1.94 -14.01 0.87
CA SER A 131 0.95 -14.31 -0.18
C SER A 131 -0.36 -14.84 0.40
N ALA A 132 -0.30 -15.82 1.31
CA ALA A 132 -1.49 -16.36 1.97
C ALA A 132 -2.22 -15.29 2.82
N GLN A 133 -1.48 -14.42 3.50
CA GLN A 133 -2.06 -13.29 4.21
C GLN A 133 -2.76 -12.30 3.26
N LEU A 134 -2.24 -12.02 2.07
CA LEU A 134 -2.93 -11.17 1.07
C LEU A 134 -4.23 -11.79 0.57
N VAL A 135 -4.27 -13.11 0.39
CA VAL A 135 -5.53 -13.83 0.09
C VAL A 135 -6.51 -13.69 1.24
N GLY A 136 -6.03 -13.87 2.47
CA GLY A 136 -6.80 -13.67 3.70
C GLY A 136 -7.38 -12.27 3.81
N ALA A 137 -6.56 -11.24 3.58
CA ALA A 137 -6.93 -9.83 3.56
C ALA A 137 -8.00 -9.53 2.50
N LYS A 138 -7.85 -10.09 1.30
CA LYS A 138 -8.88 -9.98 0.26
C LYS A 138 -10.21 -10.55 0.74
N LYS A 139 -10.23 -11.77 1.29
CA LYS A 139 -11.45 -12.39 1.82
C LYS A 139 -12.05 -11.59 2.98
N TYR A 140 -11.20 -11.08 3.87
CA TYR A 140 -11.60 -10.22 4.98
C TYR A 140 -12.31 -8.94 4.49
N ASN A 141 -11.71 -8.26 3.50
CA ASN A 141 -12.28 -7.05 2.90
C ASN A 141 -13.58 -7.35 2.13
N ASP A 142 -13.59 -8.43 1.33
CA ASP A 142 -14.76 -8.86 0.56
C ASP A 142 -15.96 -9.15 1.48
N LYS A 143 -15.75 -9.79 2.64
CA LYS A 143 -16.78 -10.04 3.67
C LYS A 143 -17.39 -8.75 4.24
N LYS A 144 -16.62 -7.66 4.27
CA LYS A 144 -17.10 -6.33 4.68
C LYS A 144 -17.68 -5.50 3.52
N GLY A 145 -17.84 -6.11 2.34
CA GLY A 145 -18.34 -5.43 1.14
C GLY A 145 -17.36 -4.41 0.56
N ILE A 146 -16.07 -4.51 0.89
CA ILE A 146 -15.02 -3.62 0.41
C ILE A 146 -14.20 -4.35 -0.64
N ARG A 147 -14.39 -3.98 -1.90
CA ARG A 147 -13.62 -4.54 -3.01
C ARG A 147 -12.41 -3.66 -3.28
N LEU A 148 -11.24 -4.20 -3.00
CA LEU A 148 -9.96 -3.58 -3.37
C LEU A 148 -9.44 -4.26 -4.63
N ASN A 149 -9.05 -3.46 -5.62
CA ASN A 149 -8.47 -3.99 -6.86
C ASN A 149 -7.06 -4.55 -6.63
N LYS A 150 -6.34 -3.97 -5.67
CA LYS A 150 -4.96 -4.31 -5.35
C LYS A 150 -4.75 -4.43 -3.86
N LEU A 151 -3.91 -5.37 -3.47
CA LEU A 151 -3.34 -5.47 -2.14
C LEU A 151 -1.82 -5.58 -2.30
N PHE A 152 -1.08 -5.14 -1.30
CA PHE A 152 0.37 -5.19 -1.33
C PHE A 152 0.91 -5.94 -0.12
N GLY A 153 2.02 -6.63 -0.32
CA GLY A 153 2.72 -7.34 0.72
C GLY A 153 4.21 -7.05 0.66
N CYS A 154 4.90 -7.31 1.75
CA CYS A 154 6.34 -7.38 1.76
C CYS A 154 6.82 -8.44 2.75
N THR A 155 7.85 -9.17 2.36
CA THR A 155 8.63 -10.02 3.25
C THR A 155 9.95 -9.36 3.57
N THR A 156 10.37 -9.37 4.83
CA THR A 156 11.61 -8.71 5.26
C THR A 156 12.44 -9.50 6.26
N THR A 157 13.76 -9.42 6.16
CA THR A 157 14.70 -9.85 7.22
C THR A 157 15.12 -8.70 8.15
N GLY A 158 14.50 -7.53 8.02
CA GLY A 158 14.97 -6.24 8.56
C GLY A 158 15.91 -5.54 7.58
N ASP A 159 16.94 -6.24 7.10
CA ASP A 159 17.93 -5.69 6.17
C ASP A 159 17.50 -5.74 4.70
N VAL A 160 16.72 -6.75 4.32
CA VAL A 160 16.33 -7.01 2.93
C VAL A 160 14.82 -7.15 2.85
N TRP A 161 14.21 -6.45 1.89
CA TRP A 161 12.77 -6.35 1.70
C TRP A 161 12.41 -6.79 0.27
N GLN A 162 11.42 -7.67 0.15
CA GLN A 162 10.90 -8.13 -1.14
C GLN A 162 9.39 -7.94 -1.20
N PHE A 163 8.92 -7.31 -2.27
CA PHE A 163 7.52 -6.89 -2.38
C PHE A 163 6.66 -7.89 -3.16
N ILE A 164 5.36 -7.84 -2.87
CA ILE A 164 4.32 -8.61 -3.55
C ILE A 164 3.17 -7.67 -3.89
N GLU A 165 2.66 -7.75 -5.11
CA GLU A 165 1.38 -7.14 -5.50
C GLU A 165 0.36 -8.25 -5.74
N PHE A 166 -0.85 -8.10 -5.19
CA PHE A 166 -1.96 -9.00 -5.44
C PHE A 166 -3.08 -8.25 -6.16
N THR A 167 -3.32 -8.59 -7.43
CA THR A 167 -4.37 -8.00 -8.28
C THR A 167 -4.96 -9.07 -9.19
N ASP A 168 -6.26 -9.00 -9.44
CA ASP A 168 -6.95 -9.88 -10.40
C ASP A 168 -6.70 -11.39 -10.15
N ASN A 169 -6.74 -11.81 -8.88
CA ASN A 169 -6.44 -13.18 -8.45
C ASN A 169 -5.04 -13.68 -8.87
N LYS A 170 -4.08 -12.76 -9.02
CA LYS A 170 -2.70 -13.08 -9.36
C LYS A 170 -1.72 -12.35 -8.44
N LEU A 171 -0.75 -13.08 -7.94
CA LEU A 171 0.35 -12.58 -7.15
C LEU A 171 1.53 -12.25 -8.07
N TYR A 172 2.06 -11.04 -7.94
CA TYR A 172 3.28 -10.60 -8.63
C TYR A 172 4.36 -10.42 -7.58
N ILE A 173 5.36 -11.28 -7.60
CA ILE A 173 6.48 -11.27 -6.66
C ILE A 173 7.60 -10.45 -7.30
N ASP A 174 8.04 -9.40 -6.60
CA ASP A 174 9.07 -8.49 -7.12
C ASP A 174 10.37 -9.25 -7.36
N ASN A 175 10.98 -9.00 -8.52
CA ASN A 175 12.32 -9.50 -8.81
C ASN A 175 13.40 -8.74 -8.04
N ASN A 176 13.10 -7.49 -7.70
CA ASN A 176 14.02 -6.62 -6.99
C ASN A 176 13.93 -6.86 -5.48
N LYS A 177 15.10 -6.76 -4.83
CA LYS A 177 15.24 -6.71 -3.38
C LYS A 177 15.66 -5.30 -3.01
N TYR A 178 15.12 -4.80 -1.90
CA TYR A 178 15.35 -3.46 -1.41
C TYR A 178 16.08 -3.56 -0.08
N TYR A 179 17.16 -2.80 0.07
CA TYR A 179 18.07 -2.94 1.20
C TYR A 179 17.87 -1.80 2.20
N LEU A 180 18.01 -2.09 3.49
CA LEU A 180 17.99 -1.09 4.56
C LEU A 180 19.09 -0.03 4.38
N SER A 181 20.23 -0.42 3.78
CA SER A 181 21.31 0.51 3.42
C SER A 181 20.89 1.54 2.36
N GLU A 182 19.85 1.24 1.58
CA GLU A 182 19.27 2.07 0.52
C GLU A 182 17.87 2.55 0.95
N ILE A 183 17.77 3.06 2.18
CA ILE A 183 16.49 3.39 2.83
C ILE A 183 15.61 4.33 1.99
N ASP A 184 16.18 5.25 1.22
CA ASP A 184 15.44 6.15 0.34
C ASP A 184 14.65 5.37 -0.73
N SER A 185 15.25 4.34 -1.31
CA SER A 185 14.63 3.45 -2.30
C SER A 185 13.57 2.56 -1.67
N LEU A 186 13.83 2.05 -0.46
CA LEU A 186 12.88 1.26 0.31
C LEU A 186 11.62 2.08 0.66
N LEU A 187 11.82 3.28 1.24
CA LEU A 187 10.73 4.20 1.57
C LEU A 187 9.93 4.58 0.34
N LEU A 188 10.62 4.89 -0.77
CA LEU A 188 9.96 5.18 -2.04
C LEU A 188 9.04 4.06 -2.51
N SER A 189 9.56 2.82 -2.52
CA SER A 189 8.81 1.64 -2.94
C SER A 189 7.58 1.40 -2.05
N MET A 190 7.75 1.45 -0.73
CA MET A 190 6.64 1.28 0.21
C MET A 190 5.60 2.40 0.10
N TYR A 191 6.07 3.65 0.02
CA TYR A 191 5.21 4.82 -0.08
C TYR A 191 4.34 4.77 -1.33
N HIS A 192 4.90 4.44 -2.50
CA HIS A 192 4.12 4.36 -3.73
C HIS A 192 3.05 3.28 -3.71
N ARG A 193 3.33 2.13 -3.09
CA ARG A 193 2.34 1.05 -2.92
C ARG A 193 1.20 1.45 -1.98
N LEU A 194 1.51 2.21 -0.94
CA LEU A 194 0.51 2.77 -0.02
C LEU A 194 -0.26 3.96 -0.63
N LEU A 195 0.34 4.66 -1.60
CA LEU A 195 -0.26 5.78 -2.31
C LEU A 195 -1.16 5.39 -3.49
N GLN A 196 -1.09 4.17 -4.02
CA GLN A 196 -1.96 3.78 -5.14
C GLN A 196 -3.40 4.00 -4.70
N LYS A 197 -3.98 5.11 -5.19
CA LYS A 197 -5.21 5.70 -4.71
C LYS A 197 -6.25 4.60 -4.76
N PHE A 198 -6.65 4.09 -3.59
CA PHE A 198 -7.85 3.31 -3.45
C PHE A 198 -9.02 4.28 -3.64
N PRO A 199 -9.53 4.51 -4.87
CA PRO A 199 -10.48 5.59 -5.12
C PRO A 199 -11.79 5.27 -4.39
N LEU A 200 -12.07 3.97 -4.24
CA LEU A 200 -13.19 3.39 -3.51
C LEU A 200 -13.11 3.62 -2.00
N LEU A 201 -11.93 3.77 -1.41
CA LEU A 201 -11.79 4.04 0.01
C LEU A 201 -12.01 5.52 0.34
N ASN A 202 -11.78 6.44 -0.60
CA ASN A 202 -12.01 7.87 -0.39
C ASN A 202 -13.45 8.30 -0.73
N ALA A 203 -14.18 7.53 -1.54
CA ALA A 203 -15.54 7.89 -1.99
C ALA A 203 -16.60 7.89 -0.88
N LYS A 204 -16.46 7.06 0.17
CA LYS A 204 -17.45 6.99 1.27
C LYS A 204 -17.32 8.11 2.32
N ALA A 205 -16.23 8.88 2.32
CA ALA A 205 -16.09 10.03 3.22
C ALA A 205 -16.79 11.30 2.70
N ALA A 206 -17.15 11.33 1.41
CA ALA A 206 -17.67 12.54 0.75
C ALA A 206 -19.21 12.67 0.77
N THR A 207 -19.95 11.73 1.36
CA THR A 207 -21.43 11.78 1.35
C THR A 207 -22.04 12.51 2.55
N HIS A 208 -21.24 12.91 3.54
CA HIS A 208 -21.72 13.68 4.69
C HIS A 208 -20.73 14.78 5.07
N THR A 209 -20.63 15.84 4.27
CA THR A 209 -20.34 17.19 4.77
C THR A 209 -20.62 18.20 3.65
N SER A 210 -21.63 19.04 3.90
CA SER A 210 -21.86 20.36 3.33
C SER A 210 -21.57 20.59 1.84
N ARG A 211 -22.66 20.86 1.11
CA ARG A 211 -22.71 21.57 -0.18
C ARG A 211 -21.52 22.53 -0.38
N GLY A 212 -20.77 22.30 -1.45
CA GLY A 212 -20.13 23.40 -2.17
C GLY A 212 -18.64 23.60 -1.94
N PHE A 213 -17.80 22.56 -1.93
CA PHE A 213 -16.37 22.68 -2.27
C PHE A 213 -15.85 21.30 -2.67
N PHE A 214 -15.99 20.93 -3.94
CA PHE A 214 -15.35 19.73 -4.49
C PHE A 214 -14.71 20.04 -5.83
N VAL A 215 -13.62 19.34 -6.11
CA VAL A 215 -12.81 19.31 -7.35
C VAL A 215 -11.62 20.29 -7.39
N VAL A 216 -10.62 20.09 -6.53
CA VAL A 216 -9.22 20.45 -6.86
C VAL A 216 -8.26 19.44 -6.22
N TYR A 217 -8.28 18.17 -6.61
CA TYR A 217 -7.18 17.23 -6.27
C TYR A 217 -6.99 16.09 -7.27
N PHE A 218 -7.86 15.99 -8.29
CA PHE A 218 -7.91 14.82 -9.18
C PHE A 218 -7.13 14.96 -10.49
N LEU A 219 -6.69 16.18 -10.88
CA LEU A 219 -6.17 16.40 -12.24
C LEU A 219 -4.64 16.38 -12.40
N ILE A 220 -3.84 16.43 -11.33
CA ILE A 220 -2.37 16.54 -11.48
C ILE A 220 -1.68 15.19 -11.79
N TYR A 221 -2.34 14.05 -11.52
CA TYR A 221 -1.68 12.72 -11.61
C TYR A 221 -2.37 11.71 -12.54
N ALA A 222 -3.37 12.13 -13.32
CA ALA A 222 -4.15 11.24 -14.18
C ALA A 222 -3.88 11.40 -15.69
N LEU A 223 -2.83 12.15 -16.09
CA LEU A 223 -2.43 12.27 -17.48
C LEU A 223 -1.03 11.68 -17.69
N PRO A 224 -0.78 10.90 -18.76
CA PRO A 224 0.55 10.46 -19.12
C PRO A 224 1.44 11.68 -19.41
N PRO A 225 2.78 11.57 -19.31
CA PRO A 225 3.68 12.69 -19.50
C PRO A 225 3.59 13.16 -20.95
N LEU A 226 2.84 14.22 -21.22
CA LEU A 226 2.90 14.92 -22.49
C LEU A 226 4.24 15.66 -22.53
N ARG A 227 5.17 15.13 -23.33
CA ARG A 227 6.35 15.86 -23.79
C ARG A 227 5.89 17.16 -24.46
N ASN A 228 6.23 18.28 -23.85
CA ASN A 228 6.55 19.59 -24.41
C ASN A 228 5.98 20.73 -23.54
N SER A 229 6.94 21.46 -22.97
CA SER A 229 6.91 22.86 -22.53
C SER A 229 5.64 23.66 -22.78
N TYR A 230 4.85 23.93 -21.73
CA TYR A 230 4.01 25.13 -21.61
C TYR A 230 3.94 25.60 -20.15
N SER A 231 4.00 26.92 -19.96
CA SER A 231 4.04 27.62 -18.67
C SER A 231 2.82 27.35 -17.79
N LEU A 232 3.02 27.35 -16.46
CA LEU A 232 1.94 27.27 -15.44
C LEU A 232 0.84 28.32 -15.73
N GLY A 233 -0.33 27.85 -16.18
CA GLY A 233 -1.56 28.64 -16.25
C GLY A 233 -2.50 28.26 -15.11
N THR A 234 -3.13 29.25 -14.48
CA THR A 234 -4.11 29.10 -13.40
C THR A 234 -5.39 28.43 -13.91
N LEU A 235 -5.84 27.36 -13.26
CA LEU A 235 -7.06 26.62 -13.61
C LEU A 235 -8.28 27.23 -12.92
N PHE A 236 -9.29 27.68 -13.68
CA PHE A 236 -10.58 28.13 -13.14
C PHE A 236 -11.69 27.13 -13.52
N LEU A 237 -12.49 26.71 -12.55
CA LEU A 237 -13.71 25.92 -12.76
C LEU A 237 -14.93 26.84 -12.64
N ARG A 238 -15.73 26.94 -13.72
CA ARG A 238 -17.06 27.56 -13.70
C ARG A 238 -18.12 26.47 -13.82
N THR A 239 -19.04 26.39 -12.87
CA THR A 239 -20.25 25.58 -12.99
C THR A 239 -21.41 26.51 -13.39
N THR A 240 -22.22 26.11 -14.38
CA THR A 240 -23.48 26.80 -14.68
C THR A 240 -24.66 25.95 -14.18
N PRO A 241 -25.80 26.56 -13.78
CA PRO A 241 -26.83 25.85 -13.01
C PRO A 241 -27.61 24.80 -13.81
N THR A 242 -27.51 24.81 -15.14
CA THR A 242 -28.44 24.07 -16.02
C THR A 242 -27.76 23.04 -16.92
N THR A 243 -26.44 22.90 -16.88
CA THR A 243 -25.70 21.86 -17.61
C THR A 243 -24.46 21.47 -16.82
N LYS A 244 -24.29 20.18 -16.50
CA LYS A 244 -23.04 19.64 -15.94
C LYS A 244 -21.95 19.65 -17.03
N GLN A 245 -21.41 20.82 -17.32
CA GLN A 245 -20.24 20.97 -18.18
C GLN A 245 -19.06 21.45 -17.35
N ILE A 246 -17.94 20.75 -17.47
CA ILE A 246 -16.65 21.16 -16.94
C ILE A 246 -15.85 21.71 -18.13
N ALA A 247 -15.60 23.02 -18.14
CA ALA A 247 -14.74 23.64 -19.14
C ALA A 247 -13.32 23.84 -18.58
N ILE A 248 -12.31 23.38 -19.32
CA ILE A 248 -10.90 23.64 -19.04
C ILE A 248 -10.45 24.72 -20.02
N GLN A 249 -10.08 25.89 -19.50
CA GLN A 249 -9.58 27.01 -20.30
C GLN A 249 -8.08 27.14 -20.07
N THR A 250 -7.28 26.95 -21.11
CA THR A 250 -5.92 27.46 -21.19
C THR A 250 -5.93 28.67 -22.13
N ASN A 251 -4.91 29.55 -22.05
CA ASN A 251 -4.86 30.82 -22.79
C ASN A 251 -4.86 30.72 -24.32
N ALA A 252 -5.09 29.53 -24.89
CA ALA A 252 -5.51 29.39 -26.29
C ALA A 252 -6.39 28.14 -26.44
N THR A 253 -7.69 28.35 -26.60
CA THR A 253 -8.71 27.39 -27.10
C THR A 253 -9.19 26.31 -26.11
N ILE A 254 -10.52 26.21 -25.95
CA ILE A 254 -11.21 25.16 -25.17
C ILE A 254 -10.95 23.80 -25.84
N LYS A 255 -10.40 22.82 -25.14
CA LYS A 255 -10.06 21.51 -25.73
C LYS A 255 -10.90 20.31 -25.29
N TYR A 256 -11.72 20.39 -24.24
CA TYR A 256 -12.51 19.23 -23.82
C TYR A 256 -13.85 19.63 -23.23
N CYS A 257 -14.92 18.99 -23.71
CA CYS A 257 -16.26 19.01 -23.12
C CYS A 257 -16.57 17.56 -22.70
N ILE A 258 -16.68 17.30 -21.41
CA ILE A 258 -17.08 15.98 -20.89
C ILE A 258 -18.56 16.10 -20.52
N ASN A 259 -19.43 15.43 -21.27
CA ASN A 259 -20.82 15.26 -20.88
C ASN A 259 -20.90 14.12 -19.85
N THR A 260 -21.45 14.41 -18.67
CA THR A 260 -21.82 13.40 -17.66
C THR A 260 -23.23 12.92 -17.87
#